data_AF-A0A363TBL2-F1
#
_entry.id   AF-A0A363TBL2-F1
#
_cell.length_a   1.000
_cell.length_b   1.000
_cell.length_c   1.000
_cell.angle_alpha   90.00
_cell.angle_beta   90.00
_cell.angle_gamma   90.00
#
_symmetry.space_group_name_H-M   'P 1'
#
loop_
_entity.id
_entity.type
_entity.pdbx_description
1 polymer ?
#
loop_
_entity_poly.entity_id
_entity_poly.type
_entity_poly.pdbx_seq_one_letter_code
_entity_poly.pdbx_strand_id
1 'polypeptide(L)'
;MRTEIRRWTKVVSLILPVLLFLAACGSILEQHNLDYGTLTPMGRAVMETITARALEAGSGSSQATAFAKATAISAESTAQAEQDNLVYQQTAAAMLPVLEELPRYGVNPLDGQVAWLHPPVTIELDGYSQTGYANDYPEVTAADFVLAADFTWNTQAATASCGYVFRSDGDKEKPNQFNITVARYASGTLYFSALVDGNLANTQAFYPKKKDTSFNGLNDATNRLVVVARGTLIDIYTNGVKIGQVDTTKPPPSTVEAPIFPIRPVDPTPEQLAAYQQALAQYEQVMAQNQANLSEAQRNYNSEKIATFRDGFLSFISASEYGHTTCKFSNAWLFIIGRPPTPTPNLTWTATPTITPTRTPNRVRTATSACATYQAGYPGTPCP
;
A
#
# COMPACT_ATOMS: atom_id res chain seq x y z
N MET A 1 43.63 -42.14 63.47
CA MET A 1 42.29 -42.50 63.98
C MET A 1 41.28 -41.95 62.96
N ARG A 2 40.81 -42.82 62.06
CA ARG A 2 39.59 -43.66 62.16
C ARG A 2 38.37 -42.85 61.69
N THR A 3 37.96 -43.02 60.42
CA THR A 3 36.85 -43.90 59.93
C THR A 3 35.48 -43.26 60.22
N GLU A 4 34.51 -43.07 59.32
CA GLU A 4 33.85 -43.93 58.30
C GLU A 4 33.07 -43.00 57.34
N ILE A 5 32.80 -43.19 56.03
CA ILE A 5 32.45 -44.34 55.15
C ILE A 5 31.17 -45.11 55.55
N ARG A 6 30.01 -44.78 54.95
CA ARG A 6 29.10 -45.76 54.29
C ARG A 6 27.83 -45.09 53.73
N ARG A 7 27.60 -45.27 52.41
CA ARG A 7 26.51 -46.07 51.77
C ARG A 7 25.11 -45.52 52.06
N TRP A 8 24.29 -45.18 51.06
CA TRP A 8 23.61 -46.17 50.23
C TRP A 8 23.61 -45.85 48.73
N THR A 9 24.13 -46.83 48.00
CA THR A 9 24.09 -47.08 46.56
C THR A 9 22.81 -47.83 46.15
N LYS A 10 22.48 -47.73 44.86
CA LYS A 10 21.84 -48.73 43.95
C LYS A 10 20.33 -48.60 43.68
N VAL A 11 20.01 -48.10 42.48
CA VAL A 11 19.29 -48.79 41.39
C VAL A 11 19.78 -48.15 40.07
N VAL A 12 20.96 -48.46 39.51
CA VAL A 12 21.24 -49.47 38.46
C VAL A 12 20.00 -49.79 37.59
N SER A 13 19.81 -49.10 36.46
CA SER A 13 20.34 -49.45 35.11
C SER A 13 19.63 -50.63 34.46
N LEU A 14 18.92 -50.38 33.35
CA LEU A 14 18.70 -51.32 32.25
C LEU A 14 18.13 -50.54 31.03
N ILE A 15 18.89 -50.44 29.92
CA ILE A 15 18.62 -51.10 28.60
C ILE A 15 17.48 -50.39 27.84
N LEU A 16 17.56 -49.94 26.58
CA LEU A 16 18.49 -50.08 25.45
C LEU A 16 17.87 -49.22 24.31
N PRO A 17 18.68 -48.64 23.40
CA PRO A 17 18.24 -47.84 22.27
C PRO A 17 17.71 -48.71 21.12
N VAL A 18 16.69 -48.23 20.39
CA VAL A 18 16.17 -48.89 19.18
C VAL A 18 15.73 -47.84 18.14
N LEU A 19 16.52 -47.81 17.06
CA LEU A 19 16.18 -47.57 15.64
C LEU A 19 15.37 -46.30 15.24
N LEU A 20 15.91 -45.33 14.48
CA LEU A 20 16.33 -45.36 13.05
C LEU A 20 15.28 -45.95 12.10
N PHE A 21 14.82 -45.12 11.14
CA PHE A 21 14.08 -45.34 9.87
C PHE A 21 12.99 -44.23 9.80
N LEU A 22 12.99 -43.26 8.88
CA LEU A 22 13.20 -43.33 7.44
C LEU A 22 13.73 -42.00 6.88
N ALA A 23 14.69 -42.10 5.98
CA ALA A 23 14.91 -41.15 4.90
C ALA A 23 13.87 -41.40 3.80
N ALA A 24 13.29 -40.34 3.23
CA ALA A 24 12.71 -40.37 1.89
C ALA A 24 12.74 -38.97 1.25
N CYS A 25 13.55 -38.88 0.19
CA CYS A 25 13.41 -38.11 -1.04
C CYS A 25 12.47 -36.89 -1.10
N GLY A 26 13.00 -35.78 -1.62
CA GLY A 26 12.17 -34.75 -2.23
C GLY A 26 12.91 -33.46 -2.55
N SER A 27 13.87 -33.49 -3.47
CA SER A 27 14.36 -32.28 -4.12
C SER A 27 13.25 -31.73 -5.04
N ILE A 28 12.65 -30.59 -4.69
CA ILE A 28 11.85 -29.80 -5.62
C ILE A 28 12.34 -28.36 -5.53
N LEU A 29 13.11 -27.97 -6.54
CA LEU A 29 13.25 -26.60 -6.99
C LEU A 29 11.89 -26.18 -7.55
N GLU A 30 11.11 -25.44 -6.76
CA GLU A 30 9.90 -24.78 -7.23
C GLU A 30 10.19 -23.28 -7.36
N GLN A 31 10.47 -22.86 -8.59
CA GLN A 31 10.38 -21.46 -8.99
C GLN A 31 8.91 -21.05 -8.85
N HIS A 32 8.54 -20.51 -7.68
CA HIS A 32 7.34 -19.71 -7.57
C HIS A 32 7.56 -18.39 -8.31
N ASN A 33 7.14 -18.37 -9.58
CA ASN A 33 6.73 -17.12 -10.22
C ASN A 33 5.53 -16.60 -9.42
N LEU A 34 5.77 -15.63 -8.55
CA LEU A 34 4.70 -14.87 -7.91
C LEU A 34 4.13 -13.93 -8.97
N ASP A 35 2.98 -14.34 -9.49
CA ASP A 35 2.15 -13.57 -10.42
C ASP A 35 1.46 -12.45 -9.62
N TYR A 36 2.00 -11.24 -9.67
CA TYR A 36 1.41 -10.05 -9.05
C TYR A 36 0.27 -9.53 -9.93
N GLY A 37 -0.91 -10.13 -9.78
CA GLY A 37 -2.10 -9.82 -10.57
C GLY A 37 -3.28 -9.36 -9.73
N THR A 38 -3.27 -8.11 -9.27
CA THR A 38 -4.49 -7.42 -8.80
C THR A 38 -4.52 -5.98 -9.33
N LEU A 39 -4.65 -5.86 -10.66
CA LEU A 39 -5.20 -4.63 -11.24
C LEU A 39 -6.72 -4.67 -11.10
N THR A 40 -7.32 -3.57 -10.63
CA THR A 40 -8.77 -3.37 -10.70
C THR A 40 -9.26 -3.44 -12.15
N PRO A 41 -10.53 -3.77 -12.42
CA PRO A 41 -11.08 -3.86 -13.78
C PRO A 41 -10.83 -2.63 -14.65
N MET A 42 -10.70 -1.43 -14.04
CA MET A 42 -10.33 -0.19 -14.74
C MET A 42 -8.91 -0.22 -15.32
N GLY A 43 -7.94 -0.80 -14.62
CA GLY A 43 -6.56 -0.91 -15.12
C GLY A 43 -6.43 -1.79 -16.36
N ARG A 44 -7.29 -2.81 -16.49
CA ARG A 44 -7.37 -3.66 -17.71
C ARG A 44 -7.99 -2.93 -18.89
N ALA A 45 -9.08 -2.19 -18.68
CA ALA A 45 -9.75 -1.45 -19.75
C ALA A 45 -8.84 -0.35 -20.35
N VAL A 46 -8.01 0.29 -19.51
CA VAL A 46 -7.02 1.30 -19.95
C VAL A 46 -5.96 0.70 -20.87
N MET A 47 -5.46 -0.51 -20.60
CA MET A 47 -4.40 -1.14 -21.41
C MET A 47 -4.91 -1.79 -22.70
N GLU A 48 -6.13 -2.32 -22.72
CA GLU A 48 -6.75 -2.87 -23.94
C GLU A 48 -6.99 -1.76 -25.00
N THR A 49 -7.32 -0.54 -24.57
CA THR A 49 -7.65 0.58 -25.48
C THR A 49 -6.42 1.19 -26.18
N ILE A 50 -5.27 1.19 -25.52
CA ILE A 50 -4.00 1.71 -26.07
C ILE A 50 -3.49 0.81 -27.21
N THR A 51 -3.72 -0.49 -27.12
CA THR A 51 -3.23 -1.49 -28.08
C THR A 51 -4.08 -1.55 -29.35
N ALA A 52 -5.38 -1.27 -29.26
CA ALA A 52 -6.29 -1.26 -30.40
C ALA A 52 -6.08 -0.09 -31.37
N ARG A 53 -5.62 1.08 -30.88
CA ARG A 53 -5.44 2.28 -31.72
C ARG A 53 -4.18 2.29 -32.58
N ALA A 54 -3.24 1.39 -32.35
CA ALA A 54 -1.97 1.33 -33.11
C ALA A 54 -2.06 0.50 -34.40
N LEU A 55 -3.15 -0.25 -34.63
CA LEU A 55 -3.22 -1.28 -35.69
C LEU A 55 -4.12 -0.95 -36.89
N GLU A 56 -4.91 0.13 -36.86
CA GLU A 56 -5.88 0.42 -37.94
C GLU A 56 -5.57 1.68 -38.77
N ALA A 57 -4.40 1.72 -39.39
CA ALA A 57 -4.13 2.64 -40.48
C ALA A 57 -3.88 1.88 -41.80
N GLY A 58 -4.94 1.64 -42.58
CA GLY A 58 -4.81 1.05 -43.92
C GLY A 58 -6.09 0.90 -44.78
N SER A 59 -6.32 1.89 -45.65
CA SER A 59 -6.83 1.80 -47.04
C SER A 59 -8.27 1.28 -47.38
N GLY A 60 -9.13 2.19 -47.90
CA GLY A 60 -9.84 1.94 -49.18
C GLY A 60 -11.38 2.01 -49.25
N SER A 61 -11.93 3.20 -49.52
CA SER A 61 -13.10 3.53 -50.38
C SER A 61 -14.44 2.74 -50.32
N SER A 62 -15.15 2.83 -49.19
CA SER A 62 -16.64 2.90 -49.11
C SER A 62 -17.11 4.29 -48.60
N GLN A 63 -16.29 5.29 -48.87
CA GLN A 63 -16.05 6.46 -48.00
C GLN A 63 -17.15 7.53 -47.97
N ALA A 64 -18.18 7.53 -48.83
CA ALA A 64 -19.21 8.58 -48.74
C ALA A 64 -20.38 8.22 -47.80
N THR A 65 -20.87 6.98 -47.86
CA THR A 65 -21.99 6.52 -47.02
C THR A 65 -21.51 5.99 -45.66
N ALA A 66 -20.26 5.51 -45.59
CA ALA A 66 -19.61 5.16 -44.32
C ALA A 66 -19.21 6.40 -43.51
N PHE A 67 -18.80 7.51 -44.14
CA PHE A 67 -18.49 8.75 -43.41
C PHE A 67 -19.74 9.38 -42.78
N ALA A 68 -20.90 9.42 -43.44
CA ALA A 68 -22.10 10.03 -42.84
C ALA A 68 -22.64 9.24 -41.61
N LYS A 69 -22.55 7.91 -41.62
CA LYS A 69 -22.84 7.07 -40.44
C LYS A 69 -21.72 7.12 -39.40
N ALA A 70 -20.46 7.25 -39.83
CA ALA A 70 -19.33 7.44 -38.94
C ALA A 70 -19.32 8.84 -38.30
N THR A 71 -19.87 9.89 -38.91
CA THR A 71 -19.96 11.23 -38.29
C THR A 71 -21.07 11.31 -37.23
N ALA A 72 -22.14 10.52 -37.37
CA ALA A 72 -23.17 10.39 -36.33
C ALA A 72 -22.71 9.48 -35.18
N ILE A 73 -21.97 8.40 -35.48
CA ILE A 73 -21.30 7.57 -34.47
C ILE A 73 -20.08 8.31 -33.87
N SER A 74 -19.47 9.27 -34.59
CA SER A 74 -18.41 10.16 -34.08
C SER A 74 -18.93 11.44 -33.44
N ALA A 75 -20.22 11.59 -33.18
CA ALA A 75 -20.62 12.56 -32.15
C ALA A 75 -20.57 11.87 -30.78
N GLU A 76 -21.03 10.61 -30.72
CA GLU A 76 -21.11 9.83 -29.49
C GLU A 76 -19.77 9.16 -29.13
N SER A 77 -18.99 8.67 -30.10
CA SER A 77 -17.64 8.16 -29.88
C SER A 77 -16.59 9.26 -29.70
N THR A 78 -16.83 10.46 -30.22
CA THR A 78 -15.99 11.62 -29.93
C THR A 78 -16.42 12.23 -28.61
N ALA A 79 -17.70 12.23 -28.24
CA ALA A 79 -18.12 12.58 -26.88
C ALA A 79 -17.63 11.56 -25.85
N GLN A 80 -17.63 10.25 -26.14
CA GLN A 80 -17.02 9.24 -25.26
C GLN A 80 -15.51 9.31 -25.27
N ALA A 81 -14.85 9.52 -26.41
CA ALA A 81 -13.39 9.72 -26.43
C ALA A 81 -12.99 11.04 -25.77
N GLU A 82 -13.81 12.09 -25.85
CA GLU A 82 -13.65 13.36 -25.13
C GLU A 82 -13.97 13.18 -23.65
N GLN A 83 -14.99 12.41 -23.29
CA GLN A 83 -15.35 12.12 -21.90
C GLN A 83 -14.32 11.20 -21.25
N ASP A 84 -13.80 10.21 -21.96
CA ASP A 84 -12.67 9.37 -21.55
C ASP A 84 -11.39 10.21 -21.46
N ASN A 85 -11.18 11.17 -22.37
CA ASN A 85 -10.06 12.12 -22.30
C ASN A 85 -10.25 13.09 -21.12
N LEU A 86 -11.47 13.53 -20.81
CA LEU A 86 -11.79 14.37 -19.66
C LEU A 86 -11.63 13.59 -18.36
N VAL A 87 -12.09 12.35 -18.29
CA VAL A 87 -11.92 11.45 -17.14
C VAL A 87 -10.43 11.15 -16.94
N TYR A 88 -9.69 10.91 -18.02
CA TYR A 88 -8.24 10.76 -17.99
C TYR A 88 -7.55 12.04 -17.50
N GLN A 89 -7.90 13.21 -18.05
CA GLN A 89 -7.34 14.49 -17.62
C GLN A 89 -7.68 14.80 -16.16
N GLN A 90 -8.89 14.50 -15.71
CA GLN A 90 -9.31 14.65 -14.32
C GLN A 90 -8.53 13.71 -13.39
N THR A 91 -8.32 12.46 -13.81
CA THR A 91 -7.54 11.47 -13.06
C THR A 91 -6.07 11.89 -12.98
N ALA A 92 -5.48 12.29 -14.10
CA ALA A 92 -4.12 12.81 -14.18
C ALA A 92 -3.94 14.08 -13.34
N ALA A 93 -4.91 15.01 -13.41
CA ALA A 93 -4.90 16.24 -12.60
C ALA A 93 -5.03 15.93 -11.09
N ALA A 94 -5.83 14.94 -10.71
CA ALA A 94 -5.96 14.51 -9.31
C ALA A 94 -4.69 13.83 -8.79
N MET A 95 -3.96 13.11 -9.66
CA MET A 95 -2.69 12.46 -9.32
C MET A 95 -1.49 13.40 -9.34
N LEU A 96 -1.55 14.51 -10.09
CA LEU A 96 -0.41 15.42 -10.27
C LEU A 96 0.21 15.91 -8.95
N PRO A 97 -0.56 16.37 -7.94
CA PRO A 97 0.00 16.77 -6.65
C PRO A 97 0.76 15.64 -5.95
N VAL A 98 0.33 14.39 -6.12
CA VAL A 98 1.03 13.21 -5.58
C VAL A 98 2.38 13.06 -6.24
N LEU A 99 2.40 13.09 -7.58
CA LEU A 99 3.63 12.90 -8.36
C LEU A 99 4.64 14.05 -8.12
N GLU A 100 4.17 15.26 -7.86
CA GLU A 100 5.00 16.42 -7.50
C GLU A 100 5.55 16.34 -6.07
N GLU A 101 4.85 15.67 -5.15
CA GLU A 101 5.27 15.50 -3.75
C GLU A 101 6.37 14.43 -3.61
N LEU A 102 6.31 13.33 -4.38
CA LEU A 102 7.21 12.16 -4.29
C LEU A 102 8.72 12.49 -4.28
N PRO A 103 9.25 13.41 -5.13
CA PRO A 103 10.67 13.73 -5.13
C PRO A 103 11.19 14.26 -3.80
N ARG A 104 10.32 14.87 -2.96
CA ARG A 104 10.69 15.33 -1.61
C ARG A 104 11.12 14.19 -0.69
N TYR A 105 10.68 12.97 -1.00
CA TYR A 105 10.98 11.77 -0.23
C TYR A 105 12.01 10.85 -0.91
N GLY A 106 12.64 11.33 -1.99
CA GLY A 106 13.61 10.56 -2.76
C GLY A 106 12.97 9.43 -3.56
N VAL A 107 11.69 9.56 -3.93
CA VAL A 107 10.98 8.61 -4.79
C VAL A 107 10.78 9.22 -6.16
N ASN A 108 11.20 8.48 -7.19
CA ASN A 108 10.98 8.87 -8.57
C ASN A 108 9.53 8.51 -8.98
N PRO A 109 8.74 9.48 -9.46
CA PRO A 109 7.36 9.22 -9.89
C PRO A 109 7.23 8.17 -11.00
N LEU A 110 8.31 7.90 -11.75
CA LEU A 110 8.33 6.89 -12.82
C LEU A 110 8.58 5.46 -12.33
N ASP A 111 8.94 5.28 -11.05
CA ASP A 111 9.29 3.98 -10.48
C ASP A 111 8.08 3.26 -9.86
N GLY A 112 6.86 3.69 -10.17
CA GLY A 112 5.65 3.17 -9.54
C GLY A 112 4.35 3.75 -10.08
N GLN A 113 3.29 3.63 -9.29
CA GLN A 113 1.96 4.16 -9.64
C GLN A 113 1.17 4.58 -8.41
N VAL A 114 0.27 5.56 -8.58
CA VAL A 114 -0.72 5.91 -7.55
C VAL A 114 -1.74 4.76 -7.46
N ALA A 115 -1.82 4.12 -6.30
CA ALA A 115 -2.73 3.01 -6.05
C ALA A 115 -4.12 3.49 -5.63
N TRP A 116 -4.19 4.52 -4.78
CA TRP A 116 -5.46 5.19 -4.43
C TRP A 116 -5.24 6.61 -3.94
N LEU A 117 -6.31 7.40 -4.09
CA LEU A 117 -6.52 8.70 -3.46
C LEU A 117 -7.69 8.52 -2.50
N HIS A 118 -7.48 8.69 -1.20
CA HIS A 118 -8.54 8.47 -0.20
C HIS A 118 -9.44 9.69 -0.07
N PRO A 119 -10.77 9.51 0.01
CA PRO A 119 -11.63 10.56 0.54
C PRO A 119 -11.24 10.89 1.99
N PRO A 120 -11.55 12.09 2.51
CA PRO A 120 -11.34 12.38 3.92
C PRO A 120 -12.08 11.38 4.81
N VAL A 121 -11.43 10.93 5.89
CA VAL A 121 -12.01 9.97 6.83
C VAL A 121 -11.75 10.40 8.26
N THR A 122 -12.69 10.12 9.15
CA THR A 122 -12.60 10.45 10.57
C THR A 122 -12.73 9.18 11.40
N ILE A 123 -11.77 8.94 12.29
CA ILE A 123 -11.84 7.91 13.32
C ILE A 123 -12.14 8.62 14.64
N GLU A 124 -13.30 8.33 15.22
CA GLU A 124 -13.76 8.90 16.48
C GLU A 124 -13.86 7.79 17.52
N LEU A 125 -13.21 8.00 18.66
CA LEU A 125 -13.13 7.06 19.78
C LEU A 125 -13.65 7.75 21.03
N ASP A 126 -14.51 7.06 21.78
CA ASP A 126 -15.05 7.51 23.05
C ASP A 126 -15.01 6.35 24.04
N GLY A 127 -13.97 6.34 24.88
CA GLY A 127 -13.81 5.33 25.90
C GLY A 127 -12.36 5.03 26.29
N TYR A 128 -12.23 4.00 27.12
CA TYR A 128 -10.94 3.53 27.62
C TYR A 128 -10.34 2.47 26.69
N SER A 129 -9.05 2.62 26.37
CA SER A 129 -8.25 1.64 25.62
C SER A 129 -8.87 1.20 24.28
N GLN A 130 -9.42 2.15 23.51
CA GLN A 130 -10.01 1.87 22.21
C GLN A 130 -9.00 2.03 21.09
N THR A 131 -9.15 1.21 20.04
CA THR A 131 -8.43 1.36 18.77
C THR A 131 -9.43 1.35 17.63
N GLY A 132 -9.30 2.29 16.71
CA GLY A 132 -10.11 2.38 15.50
C GLY A 132 -9.25 2.30 14.26
N TYR A 133 -9.83 1.79 13.18
CA TYR A 133 -9.19 1.64 11.88
C TYR A 133 -10.07 2.20 10.78
N ALA A 134 -9.47 2.72 9.71
CA ALA A 134 -10.20 3.14 8.52
C ALA A 134 -9.39 2.87 7.25
N ASN A 135 -9.99 2.16 6.30
CA ASN A 135 -9.47 1.98 4.95
C ASN A 135 -10.64 1.65 4.01
N ASP A 136 -10.87 2.49 2.99
CA ASP A 136 -11.90 2.27 1.97
C ASP A 136 -11.42 1.34 0.82
N TYR A 137 -10.13 0.98 0.80
CA TYR A 137 -9.48 0.12 -0.19
C TYR A 137 -8.82 -1.11 0.45
N PRO A 138 -9.58 -1.97 1.18
CA PRO A 138 -9.02 -3.13 1.86
C PRO A 138 -8.40 -4.16 0.90
N GLU A 139 -8.73 -4.14 -0.38
CA GLU A 139 -8.18 -5.02 -1.42
C GLU A 139 -6.75 -4.66 -1.85
N VAL A 140 -6.26 -3.47 -1.48
CA VAL A 140 -4.93 -3.00 -1.86
C VAL A 140 -3.93 -3.35 -0.75
N THR A 141 -3.01 -4.27 -1.06
CA THR A 141 -1.80 -4.51 -0.26
C THR A 141 -0.59 -3.82 -0.91
N ALA A 142 0.44 -3.56 -0.12
CA ALA A 142 1.68 -3.01 -0.66
C ALA A 142 2.91 -3.45 0.12
N ALA A 143 3.96 -3.79 -0.64
CA ALA A 143 5.27 -4.10 -0.11
C ALA A 143 6.11 -2.84 0.03
N ASP A 144 6.50 -2.27 -1.12
CA ASP A 144 7.24 -1.02 -1.19
C ASP A 144 6.29 0.10 -1.62
N PHE A 145 6.23 1.18 -0.84
CA PHE A 145 5.23 2.21 -1.05
C PHE A 145 5.61 3.54 -0.41
N VAL A 146 4.86 4.58 -0.79
CA VAL A 146 4.73 5.83 -0.06
C VAL A 146 3.27 6.00 0.34
N LEU A 147 3.02 6.08 1.65
CA LEU A 147 1.71 6.37 2.21
C LEU A 147 1.78 7.74 2.88
N ALA A 148 0.91 8.65 2.47
CA ALA A 148 0.90 10.01 2.94
C ALA A 148 -0.52 10.45 3.29
N ALA A 149 -0.68 11.21 4.36
CA ALA A 149 -1.94 11.85 4.73
C ALA A 149 -1.70 13.10 5.58
N ASP A 150 -2.59 14.08 5.42
CA ASP A 150 -2.75 15.14 6.40
C ASP A 150 -3.59 14.58 7.51
N PHE A 151 -3.17 14.79 8.74
CA PHE A 151 -3.94 14.36 9.90
C PHE A 151 -4.12 15.50 10.88
N THR A 152 -5.36 15.62 11.36
CA THR A 152 -5.78 16.58 12.38
C THR A 152 -6.35 15.79 13.54
N TRP A 153 -5.83 16.02 14.74
CA TRP A 153 -6.35 15.36 15.94
C TRP A 153 -7.11 16.33 16.83
N ASN A 154 -7.97 15.78 17.67
CA ASN A 154 -8.47 16.45 18.86
C ASN A 154 -8.61 15.40 19.96
N THR A 155 -7.76 15.47 20.98
CA THR A 155 -7.67 14.43 22.02
C THR A 155 -7.72 15.01 23.42
N GLN A 156 -8.43 14.31 24.31
CA GLN A 156 -8.39 14.56 25.75
C GLN A 156 -7.12 14.00 26.38
N ALA A 157 -6.85 12.71 26.16
CA ALA A 157 -5.61 12.08 26.58
C ALA A 157 -4.47 12.50 25.65
N ALA A 158 -3.34 12.95 26.21
CA ALA A 158 -2.18 13.33 25.40
C ALA A 158 -1.56 12.11 24.69
N THR A 159 -1.76 10.91 25.24
CA THR A 159 -1.29 9.61 24.76
C THR A 159 -2.13 9.01 23.65
N ALA A 160 -3.32 9.56 23.41
CA ALA A 160 -4.08 9.23 22.22
C ALA A 160 -3.28 9.58 20.96
N SER A 161 -3.40 8.75 19.94
CA SER A 161 -2.53 8.82 18.77
C SER A 161 -3.28 8.55 17.47
N CYS A 162 -2.78 9.15 16.39
CA CYS A 162 -3.25 8.92 15.02
C CYS A 162 -2.08 8.41 14.17
N GLY A 163 -2.33 7.59 13.15
CA GLY A 163 -1.27 7.19 12.24
C GLY A 163 -1.67 6.11 11.25
N TYR A 164 -0.72 5.25 10.92
CA TYR A 164 -0.88 4.17 9.95
C TYR A 164 -0.57 2.80 10.54
N VAL A 165 -1.28 1.81 10.05
CA VAL A 165 -0.90 0.40 10.06
C VAL A 165 -0.52 0.02 8.65
N PHE A 166 0.53 -0.77 8.47
CA PHE A 166 0.94 -1.24 7.16
C PHE A 166 1.64 -2.59 7.23
N ARG A 167 1.64 -3.30 6.10
CA ARG A 167 2.09 -4.70 5.99
C ARG A 167 1.46 -5.58 7.07
N SER A 168 0.17 -5.34 7.33
CA SER A 168 -0.62 -6.11 8.27
C SER A 168 -1.14 -7.39 7.62
N ASP A 169 -1.21 -8.47 8.38
CA ASP A 169 -1.92 -9.70 7.98
C ASP A 169 -3.45 -9.61 8.15
N GLY A 170 -3.94 -8.54 8.78
CA GLY A 170 -5.37 -8.30 9.00
C GLY A 170 -5.97 -9.07 10.17
N ASP A 171 -5.16 -9.80 10.95
CA ASP A 171 -5.62 -10.49 12.16
C ASP A 171 -5.90 -9.48 13.28
N LYS A 172 -7.14 -9.45 13.77
CA LYS A 172 -7.56 -8.50 14.82
C LYS A 172 -7.16 -8.94 16.23
N GLU A 173 -6.92 -10.22 16.45
CA GLU A 173 -6.60 -10.78 17.76
C GLU A 173 -5.08 -10.91 17.96
N LYS A 174 -4.38 -11.33 16.91
CA LYS A 174 -2.93 -11.58 16.93
C LYS A 174 -2.24 -10.96 15.71
N PRO A 175 -2.32 -9.63 15.54
CA PRO A 175 -1.80 -8.98 14.35
C PRO A 175 -0.31 -9.20 14.17
N ASN A 176 0.08 -9.48 12.93
CA ASN A 176 1.43 -9.29 12.44
C ASN A 176 1.46 -8.02 11.59
N GLN A 177 2.00 -6.93 12.13
CA GLN A 177 1.95 -5.64 11.45
C GLN A 177 3.00 -4.64 11.93
N PHE A 178 3.25 -3.64 11.10
CA PHE A 178 3.92 -2.41 11.52
C PHE A 178 2.91 -1.30 11.76
N ASN A 179 3.18 -0.48 12.78
CA ASN A 179 2.44 0.73 13.05
C ASN A 179 3.39 1.92 13.09
N ILE A 180 2.93 3.05 12.55
CA ILE A 180 3.51 4.36 12.80
C ILE A 180 2.40 5.23 13.38
N THR A 181 2.51 5.64 14.64
CA THR A 181 1.53 6.50 15.30
C THR A 181 2.16 7.78 15.83
N VAL A 182 1.38 8.84 15.92
CA VAL A 182 1.82 10.14 16.43
C VAL A 182 0.88 10.58 17.54
N ALA A 183 1.45 10.90 18.70
CA ALA A 183 0.75 11.38 19.88
C ALA A 183 1.17 12.83 20.20
N ARG A 184 0.33 13.55 20.96
CA ARG A 184 0.50 15.00 21.18
C ARG A 184 1.55 15.37 22.22
N TYR A 185 1.79 14.49 23.20
CA TYR A 185 2.68 14.81 24.31
C TYR A 185 4.12 15.09 23.89
N ALA A 186 4.86 15.76 24.78
CA ALA A 186 6.25 16.16 24.57
C ALA A 186 6.50 16.95 23.26
N SER A 187 5.54 17.80 22.88
CA SER A 187 5.51 18.56 21.61
C SER A 187 5.41 17.68 20.36
N GLY A 188 4.86 16.47 20.49
CA GLY A 188 4.80 15.47 19.44
C GLY A 188 5.75 14.31 19.70
N THR A 189 5.20 13.11 19.78
CA THR A 189 6.00 11.88 19.79
C THR A 189 5.48 10.93 18.73
N LEU A 190 6.39 10.46 17.89
CA LEU A 190 6.10 9.48 16.85
C LEU A 190 6.64 8.12 17.28
N TYR A 191 5.81 7.10 17.17
CA TYR A 191 6.14 5.72 17.51
C TYR A 191 6.14 4.86 16.27
N PHE A 192 7.26 4.19 16.04
CA PHE A 192 7.24 2.94 15.30
C PHE A 192 6.99 1.80 16.29
N SER A 193 6.10 0.88 15.92
CA SER A 193 5.98 -0.41 16.58
C SER A 193 5.82 -1.54 15.57
N ALA A 194 6.31 -2.71 15.93
CA ALA A 194 6.08 -3.94 15.21
C ALA A 194 5.42 -4.94 16.14
N LEU A 195 4.28 -5.48 15.73
CA LEU A 195 3.55 -6.52 16.44
C LEU A 195 3.79 -7.86 15.74
N VAL A 196 4.16 -8.89 16.50
CA VAL A 196 4.28 -10.29 16.04
C VAL A 196 3.34 -11.13 16.90
N ASP A 197 2.34 -11.74 16.27
CA ASP A 197 1.23 -12.41 16.93
C ASP A 197 0.59 -11.55 18.03
N GLY A 198 0.39 -10.26 17.75
CA GLY A 198 -0.14 -9.27 18.71
C GLY A 198 0.82 -8.83 19.82
N ASN A 199 2.04 -9.33 19.86
CA ASN A 199 3.03 -8.95 20.89
C ASN A 199 3.97 -7.89 20.35
N LEU A 200 4.29 -6.88 21.16
CA LEU A 200 5.24 -5.84 20.79
C LEU A 200 6.64 -6.44 20.62
N ALA A 201 7.11 -6.57 19.39
CA ALA A 201 8.39 -7.19 19.04
C ALA A 201 9.48 -6.15 18.72
N ASN A 202 9.07 -4.96 18.28
CA ASN A 202 9.98 -3.84 18.04
C ASN A 202 9.29 -2.52 18.35
N THR A 203 10.04 -1.54 18.83
CA THR A 203 9.55 -0.18 19.02
C THR A 203 10.68 0.83 18.95
N GLN A 204 10.39 1.98 18.36
CA GLN A 204 11.28 3.14 18.33
C GLN A 204 10.45 4.41 18.48
N ALA A 205 10.89 5.32 19.34
CA ALA A 205 10.29 6.62 19.52
C ALA A 205 11.13 7.68 18.80
N PHE A 206 10.46 8.60 18.13
CA PHE A 206 11.05 9.77 17.50
C PHE A 206 10.32 11.02 17.99
N TYR A 207 11.01 12.17 17.99
CA TYR A 207 10.45 13.43 18.45
C TYR A 207 10.46 14.44 17.30
N PRO A 208 9.38 14.52 16.49
CA PRO A 208 9.34 15.36 15.29
C PRO A 208 9.84 16.78 15.53
N LYS A 209 9.45 17.41 16.64
CA LYS A 209 9.82 18.80 16.97
C LYS A 209 11.33 19.06 17.07
N LYS A 210 12.17 18.02 17.26
CA LYS A 210 13.63 18.16 17.22
C LYS A 210 14.18 18.44 15.83
N LYS A 211 13.46 18.07 14.77
CA LYS A 211 13.91 18.19 13.36
C LYS A 211 12.95 19.03 12.53
N ASP A 212 11.66 18.76 12.64
CA ASP A 212 10.58 19.50 12.00
C ASP A 212 10.06 20.60 12.94
N THR A 213 10.55 21.82 12.74
CA THR A 213 10.13 22.98 13.53
C THR A 213 8.68 23.39 13.25
N SER A 214 8.12 22.99 12.10
CA SER A 214 6.74 23.28 11.71
C SER A 214 5.73 22.33 12.36
N PHE A 215 6.20 21.17 12.86
CA PHE A 215 5.35 20.21 13.56
C PHE A 215 4.60 20.86 14.73
N ASN A 216 3.28 20.67 14.78
CA ASN A 216 2.43 21.24 15.81
C ASN A 216 1.66 20.15 16.55
N GLY A 217 2.02 19.94 17.83
CA GLY A 217 1.42 18.97 18.75
C GLY A 217 0.05 19.36 19.34
N LEU A 218 -0.44 20.57 19.09
CA LEU A 218 -1.65 21.10 19.73
C LEU A 218 -2.93 20.51 19.13
N ASN A 219 -4.04 20.54 19.88
CA ASN A 219 -5.33 20.08 19.36
C ASN A 219 -5.74 20.93 18.16
N ASP A 220 -6.45 20.29 17.24
CA ASP A 220 -6.93 20.87 15.99
C ASP A 220 -5.82 21.33 15.03
N ALA A 221 -4.55 21.03 15.35
CA ALA A 221 -3.44 21.22 14.44
C ALA A 221 -3.42 20.12 13.37
N THR A 222 -3.19 20.52 12.13
CA THR A 222 -2.96 19.61 11.02
C THR A 222 -1.46 19.43 10.77
N ASN A 223 -1.02 18.19 10.64
CA ASN A 223 0.34 17.86 10.19
C ASN A 223 0.27 16.89 9.01
N ARG A 224 1.28 16.92 8.15
CA ARG A 224 1.49 15.90 7.11
C ARG A 224 2.32 14.77 7.69
N LEU A 225 1.84 13.52 7.65
CA LEU A 225 2.64 12.33 7.95
C LEU A 225 2.90 11.57 6.65
N VAL A 226 4.14 11.14 6.42
CA VAL A 226 4.50 10.31 5.27
C VAL A 226 5.41 9.18 5.70
N VAL A 227 5.07 7.97 5.24
CA VAL A 227 5.87 6.76 5.42
C VAL A 227 6.31 6.27 4.05
N VAL A 228 7.63 6.12 3.87
CA VAL A 228 8.22 5.49 2.69
C VAL A 228 8.81 4.15 3.10
N ALA A 229 8.19 3.06 2.64
CA ALA A 229 8.65 1.70 2.88
C ALA A 229 9.38 1.17 1.64
N ARG A 230 10.63 0.71 1.82
CA ARG A 230 11.47 0.11 0.75
C ARG A 230 12.23 -1.09 1.32
N GLY A 231 11.81 -2.30 0.96
CA GLY A 231 12.32 -3.53 1.55
C GLY A 231 12.16 -3.50 3.06
N THR A 232 13.25 -3.47 3.80
CA THR A 232 13.25 -3.44 5.28
C THR A 232 13.41 -2.04 5.86
N LEU A 233 13.64 -1.03 5.01
CA LEU A 233 13.85 0.35 5.44
C LEU A 233 12.54 1.12 5.39
N ILE A 234 12.19 1.73 6.50
CA ILE A 234 11.01 2.59 6.67
C ILE A 234 11.50 4.00 6.99
N ASP A 235 11.40 4.91 6.03
CA ASP A 235 11.66 6.33 6.25
C ASP A 235 10.37 7.04 6.68
N ILE A 236 10.47 7.90 7.69
CA ILE A 236 9.33 8.58 8.28
C ILE A 236 9.55 10.09 8.16
N TYR A 237 8.55 10.79 7.64
CA TYR A 237 8.58 12.23 7.45
C TYR A 237 7.38 12.90 8.10
N THR A 238 7.59 14.11 8.61
CA THR A 238 6.50 15.02 8.97
C THR A 238 6.68 16.35 8.26
N ASN A 239 5.62 16.91 7.70
CA ASN A 239 5.62 18.21 7.01
C ASN A 239 6.77 18.35 5.97
N GLY A 240 7.13 17.25 5.29
CA GLY A 240 8.21 17.21 4.31
C GLY A 240 9.63 17.02 4.88
N VAL A 241 9.80 16.96 6.21
CA VAL A 241 11.09 16.79 6.88
C VAL A 241 11.28 15.35 7.34
N LYS A 242 12.44 14.75 7.03
CA LYS A 242 12.78 13.39 7.47
C LYS A 242 13.02 13.34 8.98
N ILE A 243 12.17 12.60 9.69
CA ILE A 243 12.23 12.47 11.15
C ILE A 243 13.12 11.31 11.56
N GLY A 244 12.98 10.17 10.90
CA GLY A 244 13.67 8.95 11.27
C GLY A 244 13.71 7.94 10.13
N GLN A 245 14.50 6.90 10.36
CA GLN A 245 14.52 5.70 9.56
C GLN A 245 14.55 4.51 10.50
N VAL A 246 13.77 3.48 10.18
CA VAL A 246 13.77 2.20 10.88
C VAL A 246 14.23 1.13 9.88
N ASP A 247 15.20 0.30 10.28
CA ASP A 247 15.49 -0.97 9.61
C ASP A 247 14.80 -2.09 10.38
N THR A 248 13.77 -2.68 9.78
CA THR A 248 12.91 -3.68 10.45
C THR A 248 13.64 -4.98 10.77
N THR A 249 14.84 -5.20 10.22
CA THR A 249 15.68 -6.36 10.55
C THR A 249 16.52 -6.18 11.81
N LYS A 250 16.63 -4.94 12.32
CA LYS A 250 17.43 -4.64 13.50
C LYS A 250 16.63 -4.90 14.78
N PRO A 251 17.30 -5.31 15.86
CA PRO A 251 16.67 -5.40 17.17
C PRO A 251 16.10 -4.05 17.60
N PRO A 252 15.19 -4.03 18.58
CA PRO A 252 14.83 -2.81 19.28
C PRO A 252 16.08 -2.10 19.80
N PRO A 253 16.09 -0.76 19.88
CA PRO A 253 17.25 -0.01 20.36
C PRO A 253 17.63 -0.42 21.78
N SER A 254 18.89 -0.22 22.17
CA SER A 254 19.33 -0.53 23.54
C SER A 254 18.82 0.46 24.59
N THR A 255 18.42 1.66 24.16
CA THR A 255 18.00 2.76 25.02
C THR A 255 16.82 3.51 24.40
N VAL A 256 15.98 4.09 25.26
CA VAL A 256 14.93 5.02 24.84
C VAL A 256 15.55 6.35 24.42
N GLU A 257 15.18 6.87 23.25
CA GLU A 257 15.46 8.26 22.93
C GLU A 257 14.61 9.15 23.85
N ALA A 258 15.22 10.14 24.51
CA ALA A 258 14.49 11.03 25.40
C ALA A 258 13.84 12.20 24.62
N PRO A 259 12.63 12.66 25.00
CA PRO A 259 12.06 13.90 24.50
C PRO A 259 12.91 15.11 24.90
N ILE A 260 12.54 16.29 24.39
CA ILE A 260 13.09 17.54 24.92
C ILE A 260 12.61 17.67 26.37
N PHE A 261 13.56 17.78 27.31
CA PHE A 261 13.25 17.97 28.72
C PHE A 261 12.53 19.32 28.91
N PRO A 262 11.42 19.38 29.66
CA PRO A 262 10.73 20.63 29.96
C PRO A 262 11.68 21.64 30.61
N ILE A 263 11.74 22.86 30.10
CA ILE A 263 12.58 23.93 30.67
C ILE A 263 11.72 24.75 31.62
N ARG A 264 12.15 24.87 32.88
CA ARG A 264 11.48 25.74 33.84
C ARG A 264 11.62 27.21 33.40
N PRO A 265 10.54 27.99 33.28
CA PRO A 265 10.63 29.40 32.96
C PRO A 265 11.40 30.18 34.04
N VAL A 266 12.10 31.24 33.63
CA VAL A 266 12.73 32.20 34.55
C VAL A 266 11.62 33.07 35.15
N ASP A 267 11.62 33.23 36.48
CA ASP A 267 10.61 34.01 37.23
C ASP A 267 9.15 33.68 36.84
N PRO A 268 8.73 32.41 36.97
CA PRO A 268 7.45 31.97 36.43
C PRO A 268 6.28 32.59 37.18
N THR A 269 5.29 33.04 36.42
CA THR A 269 3.93 33.24 36.94
C THR A 269 3.37 31.91 37.51
N PRO A 270 2.39 31.95 38.43
CA PRO A 270 1.75 30.73 38.94
C PRO A 270 1.23 29.81 37.81
N GLU A 271 0.68 30.38 36.75
CA GLU A 271 0.17 29.65 35.58
C GLU A 271 1.30 28.96 34.80
N GLN A 272 2.41 29.66 34.56
CA GLN A 272 3.58 29.09 33.90
C GLN A 272 4.22 27.97 34.74
N LEU A 273 4.22 28.11 36.06
CA LEU A 273 4.72 27.09 36.96
C LEU A 273 3.85 25.83 36.92
N ALA A 274 2.52 25.99 36.92
CA ALA A 274 1.57 24.89 36.78
C ALA A 274 1.75 24.17 35.43
N ALA A 275 1.89 24.91 34.32
CA ALA A 275 2.13 24.34 33.00
C ALA A 275 3.46 23.56 32.94
N TYR A 276 4.53 24.09 33.55
CA TYR A 276 5.81 23.39 33.67
C TYR A 276 5.68 22.08 34.48
N GLN A 277 4.99 22.10 35.62
CA GLN A 277 4.75 20.90 36.43
C GLN A 277 3.95 19.84 35.66
N GLN A 278 2.94 20.26 34.90
CA GLN A 278 2.18 19.36 34.04
C GLN A 278 3.06 18.75 32.94
N ALA A 279 3.90 19.57 32.28
CA ALA A 279 4.84 19.10 31.27
C ALA A 279 5.87 18.11 31.85
N LEU A 280 6.34 18.34 33.07
CA LEU A 280 7.27 17.45 33.77
C LEU A 280 6.61 16.10 34.09
N ALA A 281 5.39 16.11 34.63
CA ALA A 281 4.64 14.88 34.90
C ALA A 281 4.39 14.07 33.61
N GLN A 282 4.05 14.74 32.50
CA GLN A 282 3.92 14.09 31.20
C GLN A 282 5.24 13.51 30.70
N TYR A 283 6.35 14.24 30.84
CA TYR A 283 7.67 13.76 30.46
C TYR A 283 8.03 12.46 31.21
N GLU A 284 7.81 12.42 32.52
CA GLU A 284 8.09 11.25 33.35
C GLU A 284 7.22 10.04 32.94
N GLN A 285 5.92 10.25 32.76
CA GLN A 285 4.99 9.20 32.31
C GLN A 285 5.43 8.60 30.97
N VAL A 286 5.82 9.45 30.03
CA VAL A 286 6.25 9.04 28.69
C VAL A 286 7.54 8.26 28.73
N MET A 287 8.52 8.72 29.50
CA MET A 287 9.78 7.99 29.66
C MET A 287 9.54 6.62 30.30
N ALA A 288 8.66 6.53 31.30
CA ALA A 288 8.28 5.26 31.91
C ALA A 288 7.59 4.32 30.91
N GLN A 289 6.62 4.82 30.13
CA GLN A 289 5.92 4.02 29.12
C GLN A 289 6.88 3.55 28.01
N ASN A 290 7.73 4.45 27.50
CA ASN A 290 8.73 4.10 26.48
C ASN A 290 9.70 3.04 26.99
N GLN A 291 10.13 3.16 28.25
CA GLN A 291 11.01 2.17 28.86
C GLN A 291 10.31 0.81 29.04
N ALA A 292 9.04 0.80 29.44
CA ALA A 292 8.24 -0.41 29.56
C ALA A 292 8.08 -1.10 28.18
N ASN A 293 7.65 -0.35 27.17
CA ASN A 293 7.49 -0.82 25.79
C ASN A 293 8.81 -1.36 25.22
N LEU A 294 9.92 -0.64 25.43
CA LEU A 294 11.22 -1.08 24.96
C LEU A 294 11.66 -2.37 25.63
N SER A 295 11.46 -2.47 26.94
CA SER A 295 11.81 -3.68 27.71
C SER A 295 10.99 -4.88 27.25
N GLU A 296 9.71 -4.68 26.94
CA GLU A 296 8.86 -5.73 26.35
C GLU A 296 9.32 -6.14 24.96
N ALA A 297 9.56 -5.17 24.07
CA ALA A 297 10.07 -5.42 22.72
C ALA A 297 11.37 -6.21 22.75
N GLN A 298 12.31 -5.86 23.63
CA GLN A 298 13.57 -6.58 23.80
C GLN A 298 13.35 -8.01 24.29
N ARG A 299 12.44 -8.24 25.26
CA ARG A 299 12.09 -9.60 25.70
C ARG A 299 11.53 -10.45 24.57
N ASN A 300 10.57 -9.90 23.82
CA ASN A 300 9.91 -10.60 22.72
C ASN A 300 10.87 -10.88 21.54
N TYR A 301 11.71 -9.92 21.19
CA TYR A 301 12.74 -10.10 20.17
C TYR A 301 13.73 -11.21 20.56
N ASN A 302 14.18 -11.23 21.83
CA ASN A 302 15.09 -12.25 22.34
C ASN A 302 14.44 -13.64 22.45
N SER A 303 13.11 -13.73 22.43
CA SER A 303 12.35 -14.98 22.29
C SER A 303 11.97 -15.29 20.84
N GLU A 304 12.78 -14.85 19.89
CA GLU A 304 12.65 -15.14 18.44
C GLU A 304 11.42 -14.52 17.74
N LYS A 305 10.75 -13.53 18.35
CA LYS A 305 9.70 -12.76 17.67
C LYS A 305 10.32 -11.66 16.81
N ILE A 306 10.71 -12.00 15.59
CA ILE A 306 11.35 -11.07 14.64
C ILE A 306 10.34 -10.60 13.59
N ALA A 307 10.04 -9.30 13.58
CA ALA A 307 9.08 -8.70 12.67
C ALA A 307 9.65 -8.52 11.25
N THR A 308 9.36 -9.47 10.34
CA THR A 308 9.85 -9.46 8.96
C THR A 308 8.71 -9.42 7.94
N PHE A 309 7.84 -8.42 8.06
CA PHE A 309 6.70 -8.26 7.16
C PHE A 309 7.12 -7.56 5.87
N ARG A 310 6.80 -8.17 4.73
CA ARG A 310 7.20 -7.66 3.40
C ARG A 310 6.07 -7.02 2.63
N ASP A 311 4.86 -7.56 2.72
CA ASP A 311 3.64 -7.09 2.06
C ASP A 311 2.47 -7.23 3.05
N GLY A 312 1.37 -6.54 2.80
CA GLY A 312 0.12 -6.72 3.56
C GLY A 312 -0.78 -5.50 3.51
N PHE A 313 -1.85 -5.56 4.30
CA PHE A 313 -2.86 -4.51 4.37
C PHE A 313 -2.29 -3.21 4.96
N LEU A 314 -2.86 -2.10 4.52
CA LEU A 314 -2.60 -0.76 5.04
C LEU A 314 -3.90 -0.17 5.58
N SER A 315 -3.81 0.67 6.59
CA SER A 315 -4.99 1.33 7.18
C SER A 315 -4.59 2.57 7.96
N PHE A 316 -5.51 3.53 8.08
CA PHE A 316 -5.39 4.55 9.12
C PHE A 316 -5.72 3.93 10.47
N ILE A 317 -5.04 4.39 11.52
CA ILE A 317 -5.27 3.95 12.89
C ILE A 317 -5.42 5.16 13.81
N SER A 318 -6.32 5.01 14.79
CA SER A 318 -6.39 5.85 15.97
C SER A 318 -6.38 4.97 17.22
N ALA A 319 -5.71 5.40 18.26
CA ALA A 319 -5.75 4.76 19.57
C ALA A 319 -6.06 5.79 20.65
N SER A 320 -6.93 5.43 21.60
CA SER A 320 -7.32 6.26 22.75
C SER A 320 -7.06 5.49 24.05
N GLU A 321 -6.29 6.07 24.96
CA GLU A 321 -6.11 5.51 26.31
C GLU A 321 -7.37 5.75 27.16
N TYR A 322 -7.89 6.98 27.14
CA TYR A 322 -9.13 7.35 27.81
C TYR A 322 -9.75 8.59 27.17
N GLY A 323 -11.04 8.77 27.45
CA GLY A 323 -11.78 9.95 27.02
C GLY A 323 -12.02 9.98 25.52
N HIS A 324 -12.31 11.19 25.04
CA HIS A 324 -12.64 11.44 23.65
C HIS A 324 -11.40 11.72 22.80
N THR A 325 -11.32 11.05 21.65
CA THR A 325 -10.25 11.19 20.66
C THR A 325 -10.83 11.20 19.26
N THR A 326 -10.53 12.24 18.49
CA THR A 326 -10.86 12.33 17.07
C THR A 326 -9.58 12.42 16.25
N CYS A 327 -9.43 11.58 15.22
CA CYS A 327 -8.38 11.65 14.21
C CYS A 327 -9.01 11.80 12.83
N LYS A 328 -8.82 12.95 12.18
CA LYS A 328 -9.28 13.23 10.82
C LYS A 328 -8.10 13.10 9.87
N PHE A 329 -8.25 12.27 8.84
CA PHE A 329 -7.28 12.10 7.77
C PHE A 329 -7.83 12.73 6.49
N SER A 330 -7.00 13.46 5.76
CA SER A 330 -7.35 14.12 4.50
C SER A 330 -6.15 14.19 3.56
N ASN A 331 -6.39 14.51 2.28
CA ASN A 331 -5.34 14.55 1.25
C ASN A 331 -4.47 13.29 1.25
N ALA A 332 -5.11 12.15 1.51
CA ALA A 332 -4.40 10.90 1.71
C ALA A 332 -4.25 10.15 0.39
N TRP A 333 -3.07 9.58 0.18
CA TRP A 333 -2.77 8.84 -1.04
C TRP A 333 -1.75 7.74 -0.78
N LEU A 334 -1.83 6.70 -1.60
CA LEU A 334 -0.86 5.60 -1.64
C LEU A 334 -0.20 5.56 -3.02
N PHE A 335 1.12 5.55 -3.04
CA PHE A 335 1.92 5.27 -4.22
C PHE A 335 2.68 3.97 -4.02
N ILE A 336 2.48 2.98 -4.88
CA ILE A 336 3.23 1.71 -4.81
C ILE A 336 4.53 1.89 -5.60
N ILE A 337 5.65 1.59 -4.95
CA ILE A 337 6.99 1.62 -5.54
C ILE A 337 7.28 0.24 -6.12
N GLY A 338 7.83 0.20 -7.32
CA GLY A 338 8.06 -1.01 -8.10
C GLY A 338 7.43 -0.84 -9.47
N ARG A 339 8.06 -1.41 -10.51
CA ARG A 339 7.50 -1.34 -11.85
C ARG A 339 6.07 -1.89 -11.81
N PRO A 340 5.07 -1.19 -12.39
CA PRO A 340 3.80 -1.84 -12.66
C PRO A 340 4.10 -3.15 -13.40
N PRO A 341 3.35 -4.23 -13.17
CA PRO A 341 3.50 -5.42 -13.99
C PRO A 341 3.48 -4.95 -15.45
N THR A 342 4.62 -5.06 -16.13
CA THR A 342 4.68 -4.83 -17.57
C THR A 342 3.57 -5.71 -18.12
N PRO A 343 2.61 -5.20 -18.90
CA PRO A 343 1.68 -6.09 -19.57
C PRO A 343 2.56 -7.04 -20.36
N THR A 344 2.62 -8.31 -19.96
CA THR A 344 3.42 -9.31 -20.65
C THR A 344 2.90 -9.31 -22.08
N PRO A 345 3.69 -8.95 -23.09
CA PRO A 345 3.25 -9.08 -24.47
C PRO A 345 3.29 -10.57 -24.78
N ASN A 346 2.26 -11.32 -24.34
CA ASN A 346 1.97 -12.63 -24.91
C ASN A 346 1.30 -12.40 -26.27
N LEU A 347 2.14 -12.05 -27.25
CA LEU A 347 1.80 -12.15 -28.67
C LEU A 347 2.58 -13.30 -29.27
N THR A 348 2.07 -14.51 -29.06
CA THR A 348 2.14 -15.59 -30.04
C THR A 348 0.72 -16.06 -30.33
N TRP A 349 -0.04 -15.24 -31.05
CA TRP A 349 -1.12 -15.77 -31.86
C TRP A 349 -0.51 -16.37 -33.12
N THR A 350 -0.15 -17.64 -33.06
CA THR A 350 0.00 -18.45 -34.26
C THR A 350 -1.39 -18.53 -34.89
N ALA A 351 -1.62 -17.77 -35.95
CA ALA A 351 -2.87 -17.84 -36.70
C ALA A 351 -3.10 -19.30 -37.14
N THR A 352 -4.14 -19.92 -36.60
CA THR A 352 -4.68 -21.17 -37.15
C THR A 352 -5.08 -20.90 -38.60
N PRO A 353 -4.54 -21.63 -39.60
CA PRO A 353 -4.98 -21.46 -40.97
C PRO A 353 -6.47 -21.82 -41.06
N THR A 354 -7.29 -20.85 -41.45
CA THR A 354 -8.71 -21.07 -41.77
C THR A 354 -8.79 -22.06 -42.93
N ILE A 355 -9.49 -23.17 -42.71
CA ILE A 355 -9.76 -24.19 -43.72
C ILE A 355 -10.69 -23.57 -44.77
N THR A 356 -10.20 -23.46 -46.01
CA THR A 356 -10.99 -23.09 -47.19
C THR A 356 -12.08 -24.15 -47.42
N PRO A 357 -13.36 -23.77 -47.59
CA PRO A 357 -14.39 -24.73 -47.98
C PRO A 357 -14.15 -25.23 -49.41
N THR A 358 -13.95 -26.54 -49.55
CA THR A 358 -13.83 -27.25 -50.83
C THR A 358 -15.12 -27.10 -51.64
N ARG A 359 -15.00 -26.45 -52.80
CA ARG A 359 -16.08 -26.25 -53.78
C ARG A 359 -16.34 -27.56 -54.54
N THR A 360 -17.59 -28.03 -54.54
CA THR A 360 -18.06 -29.14 -55.38
C THR A 360 -17.99 -28.76 -56.87
N PRO A 361 -17.53 -29.65 -57.77
CA PRO A 361 -17.33 -29.31 -59.18
C PRO A 361 -18.66 -29.33 -59.95
N ASN A 362 -19.00 -28.21 -60.60
CA ASN A 362 -20.07 -28.17 -61.59
C ASN A 362 -19.53 -28.45 -62.99
N ARG A 363 -20.06 -29.55 -63.52
CA ARG A 363 -20.13 -30.07 -64.88
C ARG A 363 -19.85 -29.08 -66.02
N VAL A 364 -18.91 -29.50 -66.88
CA VAL A 364 -18.65 -29.01 -68.23
C VAL A 364 -19.91 -29.07 -69.09
N ARG A 365 -20.23 -27.98 -69.79
CA ARG A 365 -21.05 -28.01 -71.01
C ARG A 365 -20.45 -27.07 -72.05
N THR A 366 -19.90 -27.67 -73.09
CA THR A 366 -19.40 -27.06 -74.33
C THR A 366 -20.58 -26.77 -75.27
N ALA A 367 -20.65 -25.57 -75.84
CA ALA A 367 -21.27 -25.32 -77.16
C ALA A 367 -20.87 -23.94 -77.71
N THR A 368 -19.96 -23.99 -78.69
CA THR A 368 -19.98 -23.36 -80.02
C THR A 368 -20.50 -21.93 -80.28
N SER A 369 -19.65 -21.23 -81.05
CA SER A 369 -19.80 -20.01 -81.85
C SER A 369 -21.18 -19.63 -82.42
N ALA A 370 -21.46 -18.33 -82.52
CA ALA A 370 -21.52 -17.59 -83.81
C ALA A 370 -21.95 -16.11 -83.63
N CYS A 371 -21.25 -15.25 -84.37
CA CYS A 371 -21.66 -14.03 -85.09
C CYS A 371 -22.83 -13.12 -84.62
N ALA A 372 -22.46 -11.85 -84.46
CA ALA A 372 -22.94 -10.67 -85.21
C ALA A 372 -24.29 -9.99 -84.90
N THR A 373 -24.24 -8.68 -85.21
CA THR A 373 -25.31 -7.68 -85.48
C THR A 373 -26.02 -6.96 -84.32
N TYR A 374 -25.53 -5.72 -84.07
CA TYR A 374 -26.24 -4.44 -84.22
C TYR A 374 -27.78 -4.44 -84.38
N GLN A 375 -28.49 -3.73 -83.49
CA GLN A 375 -29.56 -2.73 -83.73
C GLN A 375 -30.15 -2.32 -82.36
N ALA A 376 -30.04 -1.05 -81.95
CA ALA A 376 -30.97 0.07 -82.19
C ALA A 376 -32.25 0.02 -81.33
N GLY A 377 -32.47 1.08 -80.54
CA GLY A 377 -33.81 1.62 -80.31
C GLY A 377 -34.42 1.48 -78.90
N TYR A 378 -34.23 2.53 -78.09
CA TYR A 378 -35.31 3.27 -77.39
C TYR A 378 -36.06 2.61 -76.20
N PRO A 379 -36.79 3.41 -75.39
CA PRO A 379 -36.69 3.38 -73.93
C PRO A 379 -38.03 3.07 -73.25
N GLY A 380 -38.06 3.05 -71.92
CA GLY A 380 -39.29 3.12 -71.13
C GLY A 380 -39.15 2.35 -69.83
N THR A 381 -38.71 3.02 -68.76
CA THR A 381 -39.55 3.60 -67.68
C THR A 381 -39.82 2.62 -66.53
N PRO A 382 -39.93 3.12 -65.28
CA PRO A 382 -39.32 2.48 -64.11
C PRO A 382 -40.32 2.10 -62.99
N CYS A 383 -39.74 1.72 -61.84
CA CYS A 383 -40.28 1.62 -60.47
C CYS A 383 -40.90 0.27 -60.05
N PRO A 384 -40.77 -0.13 -58.76
CA PRO A 384 -40.43 0.65 -57.55
C PRO A 384 -38.97 0.60 -57.10
#